data_AF-A0AAD9ZQT5-F1
#
_entry.id   AF-A0AAD9ZQT5-F1
#
_cell.length_a   1.000
_cell.length_b   1.000
_cell.length_c   1.000
_cell.angle_alpha   90.00
_cell.angle_beta   90.00
_cell.angle_gamma   90.00
#
_symmetry.space_group_name_H-M   'P 1'
#
loop_
_entity.id
_entity.type
_entity.pdbx_description
1 polymer ?
#
loop_
_entity_poly.entity_id
_entity_poly.type
_entity_poly.pdbx_seq_one_letter_code
_entity_poly.pdbx_strand_id
1 'polypeptide(L)'
;MMNIVSTASDLTQDFKTGYLTLASPRSMFVSQVIGTAMGCVISPRVFWLFYKAFDDLGLHGSKYPAPFAIVFRNMAKLGVEGFSSLPKDCLFLCYVFFGAAILINLIKDYSGKMGRFIPLPMAMAIPFYIGPYFAIDMCLGSLILFVWEKINKAQAEAFGPAVASGLICGDGIWTLPSSILALAGVQPPICMKFLSRGTNTRVDKFLGS
;
A
#
# COMPACT_ATOMS: atom_id res chain seq x y z
N MET A 1 -5.44 20.75 6.92
CA MET A 1 -6.74 20.54 6.23
C MET A 1 -6.85 19.14 5.65
N MET A 2 -5.95 18.70 4.77
CA MET A 2 -6.06 17.40 4.06
C MET A 2 -6.15 16.18 5.00
N ASN A 3 -5.32 16.12 6.06
CA ASN A 3 -5.36 15.00 7.02
C ASN A 3 -6.69 14.90 7.79
N ILE A 4 -7.29 16.04 8.17
CA ILE A 4 -8.57 16.04 8.92
C ILE A 4 -9.70 15.49 8.06
N VAL A 5 -9.74 15.89 6.78
CA VAL A 5 -10.74 15.40 5.81
C VAL A 5 -10.54 13.91 5.53
N SER A 6 -9.29 13.46 5.37
CA SER A 6 -8.99 12.03 5.19
C SER A 6 -9.49 11.21 6.39
N THR A 7 -9.12 11.59 7.60
CA THR A 7 -9.52 10.87 8.82
C THR A 7 -11.04 10.85 9.01
N ALA A 8 -11.74 11.94 8.69
CA ALA A 8 -13.20 11.96 8.73
C ALA A 8 -13.84 11.03 7.68
N SER A 9 -13.24 10.93 6.49
CA SER A 9 -13.67 9.98 5.46
C SER A 9 -13.49 8.53 5.92
N ASP A 10 -12.31 8.20 6.44
CA ASP A 10 -11.98 6.86 6.93
C ASP A 10 -12.93 6.45 8.06
N LEU A 11 -13.19 7.36 9.02
CA LEU A 11 -14.16 7.14 10.10
C LEU A 11 -15.56 6.81 9.57
N THR A 12 -15.99 7.51 8.53
CA THR A 12 -17.31 7.28 7.91
C THR A 12 -17.36 5.94 7.18
N GLN A 13 -16.27 5.55 6.52
CA GLN A 13 -16.15 4.25 5.86
C GLN A 13 -16.15 3.09 6.87
N ASP A 14 -15.49 3.26 8.01
CA ASP A 14 -15.52 2.30 9.11
C ASP A 14 -16.95 2.11 9.64
N PHE A 15 -17.68 3.19 9.93
CA PHE A 15 -19.06 3.09 10.40
C PHE A 15 -19.98 2.43 9.36
N LYS A 16 -19.79 2.72 8.07
CA LYS A 16 -20.52 2.05 6.99
C LYS A 16 -20.23 0.55 6.97
N THR A 17 -18.97 0.17 7.13
CA THR A 17 -18.56 -1.24 7.20
C THR A 17 -19.12 -1.93 8.44
N GLY A 18 -19.11 -1.25 9.59
CA GLY A 18 -19.76 -1.70 10.81
C GLY A 18 -21.25 -1.97 10.64
N TYR A 19 -21.95 -1.05 9.97
CA TYR A 19 -23.37 -1.22 9.64
C TYR A 19 -23.61 -2.44 8.74
N LEU A 20 -22.80 -2.64 7.70
CA LEU A 20 -22.90 -3.79 6.80
C LEU A 20 -22.59 -5.13 7.49
N THR A 21 -21.71 -5.12 8.49
CA THR A 21 -21.33 -6.32 9.27
C THR A 21 -22.20 -6.53 10.50
N LEU A 22 -23.25 -5.71 10.69
CA LEU A 22 -24.12 -5.71 11.87
C LEU A 22 -23.37 -5.54 13.20
N ALA A 23 -22.18 -4.92 13.15
CA ALA A 23 -21.39 -4.60 14.32
C ALA A 23 -21.99 -3.42 15.09
N SER A 24 -21.84 -3.42 16.42
CA SER A 24 -22.41 -2.33 17.22
C SER A 24 -21.63 -1.02 17.01
N PRO A 25 -22.30 0.09 16.65
CA PRO A 25 -21.63 1.36 16.37
C PRO A 25 -20.95 1.96 17.61
N ARG A 26 -21.51 1.69 18.80
CA ARG A 26 -20.92 2.11 20.07
C ARG A 26 -19.58 1.42 20.32
N SER A 27 -19.48 0.10 20.07
CA SER A 27 -18.22 -0.61 20.24
C SER A 27 -17.18 -0.15 19.24
N MET A 28 -17.57 0.11 17.97
CA MET A 28 -16.62 0.65 16.98
C MET A 28 -16.06 2.01 17.41
N PHE A 29 -16.93 2.92 17.84
CA PHE A 29 -16.50 4.24 18.31
C PHE A 29 -15.54 4.15 19.49
N VAL A 30 -15.85 3.33 20.50
CA VAL A 30 -14.98 3.13 21.67
C VAL A 30 -13.63 2.54 21.24
N SER A 31 -13.62 1.53 20.36
CA SER A 31 -12.39 0.95 19.83
C SER A 31 -11.53 1.98 19.07
N GLN A 32 -12.14 2.85 18.27
CA GLN A 32 -11.43 3.91 17.54
C GLN A 32 -10.85 4.97 18.47
N VAL A 33 -11.57 5.37 19.52
CA VAL A 33 -11.07 6.30 20.54
C VAL A 33 -9.86 5.70 21.26
N ILE A 34 -9.95 4.44 21.69
CA ILE A 34 -8.84 3.73 22.35
C ILE A 34 -7.65 3.60 21.39
N GLY A 35 -7.89 3.16 20.15
CA GLY A 35 -6.84 3.01 19.13
C GLY A 35 -6.13 4.33 18.83
N THR A 36 -6.88 5.43 18.75
CA THR A 36 -6.33 6.77 18.52
C THR A 36 -5.52 7.23 19.73
N ALA A 37 -6.02 7.05 20.95
CA ALA A 37 -5.29 7.40 22.17
C ALA A 37 -3.96 6.63 22.27
N MET A 38 -3.97 5.33 21.96
CA MET A 38 -2.75 4.52 21.88
C MET A 38 -1.80 5.03 20.78
N GLY A 39 -2.33 5.33 19.59
CA GLY A 39 -1.55 5.89 18.47
C GLY A 39 -0.90 7.23 18.80
N CYS A 40 -1.57 8.12 19.54
CA CYS A 40 -1.01 9.39 19.99
C CYS A 40 0.21 9.22 20.90
N VAL A 41 0.32 8.10 21.63
CA VAL A 41 1.46 7.83 22.50
C VAL A 41 2.52 7.01 21.76
N ILE A 42 2.13 5.93 21.08
CA ILE A 42 3.05 4.98 20.46
C ILE A 42 3.74 5.61 19.23
N SER A 43 3.00 6.26 18.34
CA SER A 43 3.55 6.76 17.08
C SER A 43 4.67 7.81 17.27
N PRO A 44 4.52 8.83 18.14
CA PRO A 44 5.62 9.77 18.38
C PRO A 44 6.84 9.12 19.03
N ARG A 45 6.63 8.11 19.91
CA ARG A 45 7.73 7.40 20.58
C ARG A 45 8.54 6.58 19.59
N VAL A 46 7.86 5.86 18.70
CA VAL A 46 8.52 5.09 17.62
C VAL A 46 9.23 6.04 16.65
N PHE A 47 8.59 7.16 16.29
CA PHE A 47 9.24 8.18 15.45
C PHE A 47 10.54 8.70 16.08
N TRP A 48 10.50 9.08 17.37
CA TRP A 48 11.69 9.54 18.08
C TRP A 48 12.78 8.47 18.20
N LEU A 49 12.41 7.19 18.31
CA LEU A 49 13.36 6.08 18.30
C LEU A 49 14.10 6.01 16.96
N PHE A 50 13.37 6.01 15.85
CA PHE A 50 13.97 5.99 14.50
C PHE A 50 14.79 7.24 14.22
N TYR A 51 14.29 8.41 14.63
CA TYR A 51 14.99 9.68 14.45
C TYR A 51 16.34 9.73 15.18
N LYS A 52 16.46 9.08 16.34
CA LYS A 52 17.73 8.97 17.07
C LYS A 52 18.62 7.81 16.60
N ALA A 53 18.04 6.78 15.99
CA ALA A 53 18.78 5.61 15.54
C ALA A 53 19.38 5.76 14.14
N PHE A 54 18.77 6.60 13.29
CA PHE A 54 19.19 6.82 11.91
C PHE A 54 19.35 8.32 11.64
N ASP A 55 20.59 8.76 11.41
CA ASP A 55 20.90 10.16 11.09
C ASP A 55 20.43 10.58 9.68
N ASP A 56 20.18 9.61 8.79
CA ASP A 56 19.76 9.81 7.40
C ASP A 56 18.24 9.64 7.18
N LEU A 57 17.45 9.57 8.25
CA LEU A 57 16.00 9.35 8.20
C LEU A 57 15.30 10.39 7.31
N GLY A 58 14.58 9.93 6.29
CA GLY A 58 13.80 10.77 5.38
C GLY A 58 14.58 11.38 4.21
N LEU A 59 15.91 11.20 4.16
CA LEU A 59 16.72 11.67 3.02
C LEU A 59 16.50 10.78 1.78
N HIS A 60 16.60 11.39 0.60
CA HIS A 60 16.56 10.67 -0.67
C HIS A 60 17.75 9.71 -0.78
N GLY A 61 17.49 8.41 -0.97
CA GLY A 61 18.53 7.37 -1.08
C GLY A 61 18.96 6.74 0.24
N SER A 62 18.40 7.19 1.37
CA SER A 62 18.56 6.51 2.67
C SER A 62 17.80 5.18 2.69
N LYS A 63 18.06 4.37 3.73
CA LYS A 63 17.30 3.13 3.98
C LYS A 63 15.81 3.40 4.27
N TYR A 64 15.49 4.59 4.77
CA TYR A 64 14.15 5.01 5.16
C TYR A 64 13.80 6.37 4.54
N PRO A 65 13.56 6.44 3.22
CA PRO A 65 13.20 7.69 2.56
C PRO A 65 11.80 8.14 2.97
N ALA A 66 11.48 9.43 2.81
CA ALA A 66 10.14 9.98 3.02
C ALA A 66 9.38 10.06 1.68
N PRO A 67 8.71 8.98 1.20
CA PRO A 67 8.11 8.95 -0.13
C PRO A 67 7.01 10.01 -0.31
N PHE A 68 6.21 10.24 0.73
CA PHE A 68 5.14 11.25 0.70
C PHE A 68 5.67 12.69 0.58
N ALA A 69 6.87 12.98 1.10
CA ALA A 69 7.46 14.30 0.99
C ALA A 69 7.72 14.68 -0.49
N ILE A 70 8.11 13.69 -1.30
CA ILE A 70 8.34 13.85 -2.74
C ILE A 70 7.02 14.18 -3.45
N VAL A 71 5.96 13.45 -3.11
CA VAL A 71 4.63 13.64 -3.69
C VAL A 71 4.12 15.04 -3.36
N PHE A 72 4.16 15.45 -2.09
CA PHE A 72 3.71 16.78 -1.68
C PHE A 72 4.55 17.89 -2.32
N ARG A 73 5.87 17.70 -2.44
CA ARG A 73 6.73 18.65 -3.16
C ARG A 73 6.30 18.79 -4.62
N ASN A 74 6.04 17.69 -5.32
CA ASN A 74 5.61 17.72 -6.71
C ASN A 74 4.22 18.37 -6.87
N MET A 75 3.30 18.11 -5.95
CA MET A 75 1.98 18.77 -5.93
C MET A 75 2.11 20.27 -5.68
N ALA A 76 2.99 20.69 -4.76
CA ALA A 76 3.25 22.11 -4.52
C ALA A 76 3.89 22.79 -5.74
N LYS A 77 4.86 22.13 -6.38
CA LYS A 77 5.51 22.61 -7.60
C LYS A 77 4.50 22.79 -8.74
N LEU A 78 3.59 21.83 -8.91
CA LEU A 78 2.48 21.92 -9.85
C LEU A 78 1.53 23.07 -9.53
N GLY A 79 1.22 23.30 -8.25
CA GLY A 79 0.36 24.39 -7.82
C GLY A 79 0.94 25.78 -8.07
N VAL A 80 2.27 25.92 -7.99
CA VAL A 80 2.98 27.21 -8.14
C VAL A 80 3.41 27.49 -9.57
N GLU A 81 4.05 26.53 -10.22
CA GLU A 81 4.60 26.69 -11.59
C GLU A 81 3.56 26.33 -12.68
N GLY A 82 2.41 25.78 -12.28
CA GLY A 82 1.32 25.40 -13.17
C GLY A 82 1.62 24.15 -13.99
N PHE A 83 0.71 23.84 -14.93
CA PHE A 83 0.81 22.64 -15.76
C PHE A 83 1.99 22.62 -16.73
N SER A 84 2.68 23.76 -16.89
CA SER A 84 3.88 23.91 -17.72
C SER A 84 5.09 23.17 -17.16
N SER A 85 5.08 22.80 -15.88
CA SER A 85 6.15 22.04 -15.23
C SER A 85 5.99 20.52 -15.31
N LEU A 86 4.90 20.03 -15.92
CA LEU A 86 4.78 18.59 -16.20
C LEU A 86 5.61 18.21 -17.44
N PRO A 87 6.09 16.95 -17.50
CA PRO A 87 6.67 16.40 -18.72
C PRO A 87 5.76 16.58 -19.93
N LYS A 88 6.36 16.76 -21.11
CA LYS A 88 5.63 16.79 -22.40
C LYS A 88 4.74 15.55 -22.50
N ASP A 89 3.53 15.73 -23.01
CA ASP A 89 2.47 14.70 -23.17
C ASP A 89 1.89 14.11 -21.88
N CYS A 90 2.31 14.52 -20.68
CA CYS A 90 1.77 13.98 -19.44
C CYS A 90 0.25 14.22 -19.30
N LEU A 91 -0.23 15.43 -19.61
CA LEU A 91 -1.66 15.73 -19.59
C LEU A 91 -2.44 14.94 -20.63
N PHE A 92 -1.88 14.76 -21.83
CA PHE A 92 -2.50 13.96 -22.88
C PHE A 92 -2.66 12.50 -22.44
N LEU A 93 -1.59 11.91 -21.89
CA LEU A 93 -1.62 10.57 -21.30
C LEU A 93 -2.64 10.48 -20.16
N CYS A 94 -2.70 11.46 -19.25
CA CYS A 94 -3.70 11.49 -18.18
C CYS A 94 -5.13 11.48 -18.74
N TYR A 95 -5.46 12.31 -19.73
CA TYR A 95 -6.79 12.33 -20.33
C TYR A 95 -7.12 11.04 -21.07
N VAL A 96 -6.15 10.47 -21.80
CA VAL A 96 -6.32 9.20 -22.51
C VAL A 96 -6.58 8.06 -21.53
N PHE A 97 -5.76 7.93 -20.48
CA PHE A 97 -5.95 6.89 -19.48
C PHE A 97 -7.22 7.09 -18.65
N PHE A 98 -7.59 8.33 -18.35
CA PHE A 98 -8.84 8.64 -17.66
C PHE A 98 -10.05 8.25 -18.52
N GLY A 99 -10.06 8.63 -19.80
CA GLY A 99 -11.10 8.23 -20.76
C GLY A 99 -11.16 6.71 -20.94
N ALA A 100 -10.01 6.06 -21.08
CA ALA A 100 -9.92 4.60 -21.17
C ALA A 100 -10.44 3.92 -19.89
N ALA A 101 -10.12 4.45 -18.70
CA ALA A 101 -10.60 3.91 -17.44
C ALA A 101 -12.12 4.03 -17.31
N ILE A 102 -12.71 5.17 -17.69
CA ILE A 102 -14.17 5.34 -17.73
C ILE A 102 -14.79 4.33 -18.70
N LEU A 103 -14.24 4.22 -19.91
CA LEU A 103 -14.75 3.31 -20.94
C LEU A 103 -14.68 1.84 -20.49
N ILE A 104 -13.58 1.42 -19.88
CA ILE A 104 -13.43 0.06 -19.32
C ILE A 104 -14.46 -0.21 -18.23
N ASN A 105 -14.68 0.73 -17.31
CA ASN A 105 -15.70 0.57 -16.26
C ASN A 105 -17.12 0.53 -16.84
N LEU A 106 -17.44 1.38 -17.83
CA LEU A 106 -18.74 1.35 -18.51
C LEU A 106 -18.98 0.03 -19.25
N ILE A 107 -17.98 -0.47 -19.98
CA ILE A 107 -18.07 -1.78 -20.65
C ILE A 107 -18.27 -2.87 -19.59
N LYS A 108 -17.52 -2.81 -18.48
CA LYS A 108 -17.67 -3.77 -17.38
C LYS A 108 -19.10 -3.80 -16.85
N ASP A 109 -19.69 -2.65 -16.57
CA ASP A 109 -21.03 -2.53 -15.99
C ASP A 109 -22.12 -2.96 -16.98
N TYR A 110 -21.93 -2.70 -18.28
CA TYR A 110 -22.90 -3.08 -19.32
C TYR A 110 -22.79 -4.55 -19.77
N SER A 111 -21.63 -5.18 -19.61
CA SER A 111 -21.34 -6.52 -20.15
C SER A 111 -21.84 -7.68 -19.26
N GLY A 112 -22.59 -7.39 -18.19
CA GLY A 112 -23.23 -8.40 -17.34
C GLY A 112 -22.27 -9.50 -16.87
N LYS A 113 -22.55 -10.77 -17.22
CA LYS A 113 -21.70 -11.92 -16.82
C LYS A 113 -20.28 -11.88 -17.40
N MET A 114 -20.06 -11.21 -18.54
CA MET A 114 -18.73 -11.04 -19.12
C MET A 114 -17.90 -9.95 -18.40
N GLY A 115 -18.53 -9.07 -17.63
CA GLY A 115 -17.87 -8.06 -16.80
C GLY A 115 -16.92 -8.65 -15.74
N ARG A 116 -17.07 -9.93 -15.38
CA ARG A 116 -16.16 -10.62 -14.46
C ARG A 116 -14.73 -10.75 -15.01
N PHE A 117 -14.55 -10.75 -16.34
CA PHE A 117 -13.24 -10.88 -16.98
C PHE A 117 -12.58 -9.54 -17.31
N ILE A 118 -13.30 -8.43 -17.14
CA ILE A 118 -12.78 -7.10 -17.46
C ILE A 118 -11.98 -6.58 -16.25
N PRO A 119 -10.71 -6.18 -16.44
CA PRO A 119 -9.88 -5.69 -15.35
C PRO A 119 -10.43 -4.38 -14.80
N LEU A 120 -10.24 -4.18 -13.50
CA LEU A 120 -10.60 -2.95 -12.81
C LEU A 120 -9.43 -1.96 -12.89
N PRO A 121 -9.56 -0.83 -13.62
CA PRO A 121 -8.47 0.13 -13.76
C PRO A 121 -7.94 0.65 -12.42
N MET A 122 -8.83 0.84 -11.44
CA MET A 122 -8.48 1.25 -10.08
C MET A 122 -7.58 0.24 -9.37
N ALA A 123 -7.87 -1.06 -9.50
CA ALA A 123 -7.06 -2.11 -8.88
C ALA A 123 -5.68 -2.23 -9.55
N MET A 124 -5.62 -2.01 -10.87
CA MET A 124 -4.37 -2.01 -11.62
C MET A 124 -3.45 -0.85 -11.24
N ALA A 125 -3.99 0.30 -10.87
CA ALA A 125 -3.19 1.49 -10.52
C ALA A 125 -2.35 1.31 -9.24
N ILE A 126 -2.79 0.46 -8.31
CA ILE A 126 -2.15 0.30 -6.99
C ILE A 126 -0.70 -0.22 -7.11
N PRO A 127 -0.41 -1.33 -7.81
CA PRO A 127 0.97 -1.79 -8.02
C PRO A 127 1.86 -0.81 -8.78
N PHE A 128 1.30 -0.02 -9.71
CA PHE A 128 2.08 1.01 -10.41
C PHE A 128 2.52 2.14 -9.47
N TYR A 129 1.74 2.41 -8.43
CA TYR A 129 2.05 3.45 -7.44
C TYR A 129 2.99 2.96 -6.34
N ILE A 130 2.73 1.77 -5.78
CA ILE A 130 3.44 1.27 -4.59
C ILE A 130 4.67 0.44 -4.98
N GLY A 131 4.56 -0.35 -6.05
CA GLY A 131 5.63 -1.22 -6.54
C GLY A 131 5.13 -2.58 -7.02
N PRO A 132 5.99 -3.31 -7.76
CA PRO A 132 5.62 -4.59 -8.39
C PRO A 132 5.39 -5.72 -7.39
N TYR A 133 5.96 -5.64 -6.17
CA TYR A 133 5.75 -6.64 -5.13
C TYR A 133 4.26 -6.76 -4.76
N PHE A 134 3.56 -5.62 -4.69
CA PHE A 134 2.11 -5.57 -4.44
C PHE A 134 1.31 -6.35 -5.50
N ALA A 135 1.78 -6.36 -6.76
CA ALA A 135 1.12 -7.12 -7.83
C ALA A 135 1.26 -8.64 -7.60
N ILE A 136 2.42 -9.09 -7.11
CA ILE A 136 2.69 -10.49 -6.80
C ILE A 136 1.80 -10.92 -5.62
N ASP A 137 1.72 -10.10 -4.57
CA ASP A 137 0.90 -10.39 -3.39
C ASP A 137 -0.59 -10.47 -3.74
N MET A 138 -1.09 -9.53 -4.56
CA MET A 138 -2.47 -9.56 -5.05
C MET A 138 -2.75 -10.79 -5.93
N CYS A 139 -1.79 -11.19 -6.77
CA CYS A 139 -1.92 -12.38 -7.61
C CYS A 139 -2.00 -13.65 -6.76
N LEU A 140 -1.10 -13.79 -5.78
CA LEU A 140 -1.08 -14.92 -4.87
C LEU A 140 -2.35 -14.99 -4.01
N GLY A 141 -2.78 -13.87 -3.44
CA GLY A 141 -4.02 -13.78 -2.66
C GLY A 141 -5.25 -14.14 -3.50
N SER A 142 -5.32 -13.67 -4.75
CA SER A 142 -6.41 -14.00 -5.69
C SER A 142 -6.42 -15.48 -6.07
N LEU A 143 -5.24 -16.09 -6.25
CA LEU A 143 -5.11 -17.52 -6.55
C LEU A 143 -5.60 -18.38 -5.37
N ILE A 144 -5.21 -18.02 -4.14
CA ILE A 144 -5.67 -18.70 -2.92
C ILE A 144 -7.20 -18.62 -2.81
N LEU A 145 -7.78 -17.43 -3.00
CA LEU A 145 -9.22 -17.24 -2.97
C LEU A 145 -9.91 -18.05 -4.08
N PHE A 146 -9.36 -18.07 -5.30
CA PHE A 146 -9.92 -18.82 -6.42
C PHE A 146 -9.95 -20.34 -6.17
N VAL A 147 -8.86 -20.91 -5.63
CA VAL A 147 -8.82 -22.32 -5.24
C VAL A 147 -9.82 -22.60 -4.12
N TRP A 148 -9.95 -21.69 -3.15
CA TRP A 148 -10.90 -21.86 -2.06
C TRP A 148 -12.36 -21.77 -2.54
N GLU A 149 -12.69 -20.86 -3.45
CA GLU A 149 -14.01 -20.75 -4.09
C GLU A 149 -14.38 -22.05 -4.85
N LYS A 150 -13.40 -22.73 -5.46
CA LYS A 150 -13.59 -23.99 -6.16
C LYS A 150 -13.88 -25.16 -5.23
N ILE A 151 -13.34 -25.16 -4.01
CA ILE A 151 -13.55 -26.20 -3.01
C ILE A 151 -14.85 -25.96 -2.25
N ASN A 152 -15.04 -24.76 -1.71
CA ASN A 152 -16.22 -24.40 -0.92
C ASN A 152 -16.57 -22.93 -1.07
N LYS A 153 -17.47 -22.63 -2.01
CA LYS A 153 -17.90 -21.28 -2.34
C LYS A 153 -18.53 -20.53 -1.16
N ALA A 154 -19.39 -21.19 -0.38
CA ALA A 154 -20.10 -20.56 0.73
C ALA A 154 -19.13 -20.13 1.85
N GLN A 155 -18.12 -20.96 2.13
CA GLN A 155 -17.11 -20.64 3.12
C GLN A 155 -16.15 -19.55 2.64
N ALA A 156 -15.73 -19.60 1.37
CA ALA A 156 -14.84 -18.59 0.78
C ALA A 156 -15.48 -17.19 0.75
N GLU A 157 -16.76 -17.09 0.40
CA GLU A 157 -17.49 -15.81 0.41
C GLU A 157 -17.67 -15.25 1.84
N ALA A 158 -17.88 -16.11 2.84
CA ALA A 158 -18.08 -15.68 4.23
C ALA A 158 -16.77 -15.31 4.95
N PHE A 159 -15.71 -16.09 4.76
CA PHE A 159 -14.46 -15.95 5.53
C PHE A 159 -13.31 -15.32 4.74
N GLY A 160 -13.44 -15.15 3.42
CA GLY A 160 -12.43 -14.53 2.56
C GLY A 160 -11.92 -13.18 3.10
N PRO A 161 -12.81 -12.21 3.39
CA PRO A 161 -12.40 -10.93 3.97
C PRO A 161 -11.71 -11.05 5.35
N ALA A 162 -12.15 -12.00 6.18
CA ALA A 162 -11.56 -12.25 7.49
C ALA A 162 -10.13 -12.82 7.39
N VAL A 163 -9.89 -13.76 6.47
CA VAL A 163 -8.56 -14.31 6.22
C VAL A 163 -7.65 -13.25 5.60
N ALA A 164 -8.14 -12.49 4.61
CA ALA A 164 -7.36 -11.43 3.96
C ALA A 164 -6.92 -10.34 4.96
N SER A 165 -7.84 -9.87 5.82
CA SER A 165 -7.49 -8.92 6.89
C SER A 165 -6.51 -9.51 7.91
N GLY A 166 -6.63 -10.79 8.24
CA GLY A 166 -5.66 -11.51 9.07
C GLY A 166 -4.25 -11.55 8.46
N LEU A 167 -4.13 -11.80 7.15
CA LEU A 167 -2.85 -11.80 6.44
C LEU A 167 -2.22 -10.40 6.40
N ILE A 168 -3.02 -9.35 6.17
CA ILE A 168 -2.55 -7.95 6.20
C ILE A 168 -2.07 -7.58 7.61
N CYS A 169 -2.83 -7.95 8.64
CA CYS A 169 -2.44 -7.73 10.04
C CYS A 169 -1.15 -8.50 10.38
N GLY A 170 -1.02 -9.74 9.88
CA GLY A 170 0.17 -10.57 10.05
C GLY A 170 1.43 -9.95 9.43
N ASP A 171 1.33 -9.40 8.22
CA ASP A 171 2.41 -8.63 7.60
C ASP A 171 2.80 -7.42 8.46
N GLY A 172 1.80 -6.70 8.98
CA GLY A 172 1.99 -5.62 9.95
C GLY A 172 2.74 -6.05 11.21
N ILE A 173 2.43 -7.22 11.78
CA ILE A 173 3.14 -7.75 12.96
C ILE A 173 4.60 -8.06 12.63
N TRP A 174 4.90 -8.55 11.41
CA TRP A 174 6.27 -8.86 10.98
C TRP A 174 7.16 -7.61 10.81
N THR A 175 6.56 -6.43 10.61
CA THR A 175 7.31 -5.17 10.57
C THR A 175 8.02 -4.85 11.89
N LEU A 176 7.51 -5.32 13.05
CA LEU A 176 8.11 -5.07 14.35
C LEU A 176 9.43 -5.85 14.56
N PRO A 177 9.48 -7.20 14.43
CA PRO A 177 10.73 -7.94 14.48
C PRO A 177 11.75 -7.48 13.45
N SER A 178 11.32 -7.23 12.21
CA SER A 178 12.22 -6.75 11.16
C SER A 178 12.82 -5.38 11.47
N SER A 179 12.05 -4.48 12.09
CA SER A 179 12.55 -3.19 12.58
C SER A 179 13.56 -3.37 13.72
N ILE A 180 13.33 -4.30 14.65
CA ILE A 180 14.28 -4.62 15.74
C ILE A 180 15.58 -5.19 15.16
N LEU A 181 15.49 -6.12 14.20
CA LEU A 181 16.65 -6.69 13.51
C LEU A 181 17.42 -5.61 12.73
N ALA A 182 16.70 -4.67 12.11
CA ALA A 182 17.32 -3.54 11.42
C ALA A 182 18.05 -2.59 12.38
N LEU A 183 17.51 -2.35 13.57
CA LEU A 183 18.16 -1.58 14.64
C LEU A 183 19.36 -2.32 15.25
N ALA A 184 19.30 -3.65 15.34
CA ALA A 184 20.39 -4.50 15.81
C ALA A 184 21.53 -4.67 14.77
N GLY A 185 21.41 -4.06 13.58
CA GLY A 185 22.42 -4.14 12.52
C GLY A 185 22.58 -5.53 11.90
N VAL A 186 21.61 -6.43 12.12
CA VAL A 186 21.66 -7.79 11.57
C VAL A 186 21.49 -7.71 10.06
N GLN A 187 22.53 -8.05 9.33
CA GLN A 187 22.47 -8.12 7.88
C GLN A 187 21.55 -9.28 7.46
N PRO A 188 20.63 -9.06 6.50
CA PRO A 188 19.74 -10.11 6.04
C PRO A 188 20.59 -11.28 5.48
N PRO A 189 20.35 -12.52 5.90
CA PRO A 189 21.19 -13.67 5.53
C PRO A 189 21.09 -14.03 4.04
N ILE A 190 20.09 -13.49 3.33
CA ILE A 190 19.88 -13.72 1.90
C ILE A 190 19.68 -12.37 1.21
N CYS A 191 20.72 -11.89 0.53
CA CYS A 191 20.59 -10.83 -0.46
C CYS A 191 20.30 -11.50 -1.81
N MET A 192 19.03 -11.60 -2.22
CA MET A 192 18.69 -12.11 -3.55
C MET A 192 19.11 -11.08 -4.61
N LYS A 193 20.31 -11.25 -5.15
CA LYS A 193 20.83 -10.42 -6.24
C LYS A 193 20.52 -11.11 -7.58
N PHE A 194 19.53 -10.59 -8.29
CA PHE A 194 19.17 -11.02 -9.65
C PHE A 194 20.11 -10.43 -10.71
N LEU A 195 21.42 -10.57 -10.51
CA LEU A 195 22.44 -10.17 -11.48
C LEU A 195 23.08 -11.42 -12.08
N SER A 196 23.56 -11.31 -13.32
CA SER A 196 24.41 -12.33 -13.93
C SER A 196 25.59 -12.66 -13.01
N ARG A 197 26.02 -13.93 -12.96
CA ARG A 197 27.10 -14.42 -12.07
C ARG A 197 28.35 -13.53 -12.08
N GLY A 198 28.72 -13.00 -13.25
CA GLY A 198 29.88 -12.10 -13.41
C GLY A 198 29.68 -10.70 -12.81
N THR A 199 28.44 -10.22 -12.75
CA THR A 199 28.11 -8.92 -12.16
C THR A 199 27.95 -9.05 -10.64
N ASN A 200 27.39 -10.17 -10.15
CA ASN A 200 27.34 -10.46 -8.71
C ASN A 200 28.73 -10.50 -8.08
N THR A 201 29.69 -11.18 -8.71
CA THR A 201 31.08 -11.23 -8.23
C THR A 201 31.75 -9.87 -8.20
N ARG A 202 31.44 -8.96 -9.14
CA ARG A 202 31.94 -7.57 -9.12
C ARG A 202 31.31 -6.75 -7.99
N VAL A 203 30.01 -6.90 -7.76
CA VAL A 203 29.28 -6.18 -6.71
C VAL A 203 29.68 -6.67 -5.32
N ASP A 204 29.87 -7.97 -5.13
CA ASP A 204 30.38 -8.54 -3.86
C ASP A 204 31.79 -8.03 -3.54
N LYS A 205 32.64 -7.93 -4.56
CA LYS A 205 34.00 -7.38 -4.40
C LYS A 205 33.99 -5.88 -4.08
N PHE A 206 33.01 -5.14 -4.60
CA PHE A 206 32.83 -3.71 -4.34
C PHE A 206 32.24 -3.41 -2.97
N LEU A 207 31.33 -4.25 -2.47
CA LEU A 207 30.71 -4.10 -1.13
C LEU A 207 31.57 -4.66 0.01
N GLY A 208 32.54 -5.52 -0.31
CA GLY A 208 33.53 -6.04 0.65
C GLY A 208 34.81 -5.21 0.78
N SER A 209 34.87 -4.03 0.14
CA SER A 209 35.93 -3.01 0.28
C SER A 209 35.36 -1.78 0.96
#